data_AF-A0A2N3D013-F1
#
_entry.id   AF-A0A2N3D013-F1
#
_cell.length_a   1.000
_cell.length_b   1.000
_cell.length_c   1.000
_cell.angle_alpha   90.00
_cell.angle_beta   90.00
_cell.angle_gamma   90.00
#
_symmetry.space_group_name_H-M   'P 1'
#
loop_
_entity.id
_entity.type
_entity.pdbx_description
1 polymer ?
#
loop_
_entity_poly.entity_id
_entity_poly.type
_entity_poly.pdbx_seq_one_letter_code
_entity_poly.pdbx_strand_id
1 'polypeptide(L)'
;MTVLAMSHGELSRFDTLMRVERGELRVEDAAALLGLKRRQVFRLLDRLRSDGAAGLISRKRGRPSNRRHSAAFREQIVGLVREHYHDFGPTLAREYLIERHGITVSCETLRQLMIQAGLWKDRDARRPRPYQPR
;
A
#
# COMPACT_ATOMS: atom_id res chain seq x y z
N MET A 1 -0.04 -23.31 -13.64
CA MET A 1 -1.21 -22.41 -13.57
C MET A 1 -0.78 -21.10 -12.94
N THR A 2 -1.04 -19.95 -13.57
CA THR A 2 -0.68 -18.63 -13.02
C THR A 2 -1.86 -18.10 -12.21
N VAL A 3 -1.65 -17.83 -10.92
CA VAL A 3 -2.69 -17.24 -10.05
C VAL A 3 -2.50 -15.72 -10.01
N LEU A 4 -3.54 -14.97 -10.34
CA LEU A 4 -3.54 -13.51 -10.31
C LEU A 4 -4.30 -12.99 -9.09
N ALA A 5 -3.66 -12.16 -8.28
CA ALA A 5 -4.29 -11.51 -7.13
C ALA A 5 -5.00 -10.22 -7.59
N MET A 6 -6.33 -10.25 -7.61
CA MET A 6 -7.18 -9.14 -8.03
C MET A 6 -8.02 -8.64 -6.85
N SER A 7 -8.36 -7.34 -6.84
CA SER A 7 -9.44 -6.85 -5.98
C SER A 7 -10.80 -7.27 -6.54
N HIS A 8 -11.84 -7.25 -5.69
CA HIS A 8 -13.20 -7.53 -6.13
C HIS A 8 -13.66 -6.60 -7.28
N GLY A 9 -13.27 -5.33 -7.22
CA GLY A 9 -13.56 -4.37 -8.29
C GLY A 9 -12.76 -4.61 -9.58
N GLU A 10 -11.54 -5.16 -9.51
CA GLU A 10 -10.78 -5.58 -10.70
C GLU A 10 -11.41 -6.82 -11.33
N LEU A 11 -11.88 -7.77 -10.51
CA LEU A 11 -12.59 -8.97 -10.98
C LEU A 11 -13.94 -8.63 -11.63
N SER A 12 -14.75 -7.77 -11.01
CA SER A 12 -16.03 -7.32 -11.57
C SER A 12 -15.84 -6.56 -12.90
N ARG A 13 -14.77 -5.76 -13.03
CA ARG A 13 -14.41 -5.15 -14.31
C ARG A 13 -14.05 -6.20 -15.36
N PHE A 14 -13.26 -7.21 -14.99
CA PHE A 14 -12.88 -8.27 -15.92
C PHE A 14 -14.11 -8.99 -16.47
N ASP A 15 -15.04 -9.41 -15.61
CA ASP A 15 -16.28 -10.06 -16.04
C ASP A 15 -17.12 -9.17 -16.97
N THR A 16 -17.32 -7.90 -16.59
CA THR A 16 -18.08 -6.93 -17.40
C THR A 16 -17.45 -6.73 -18.78
N LEU A 17 -16.12 -6.60 -18.85
CA LEU A 17 -15.41 -6.39 -20.11
C LEU A 17 -15.41 -7.63 -20.99
N MET A 18 -15.36 -8.84 -20.41
CA MET A 18 -15.50 -10.08 -21.15
C MET A 18 -16.88 -10.22 -21.81
N ARG A 19 -17.94 -9.75 -21.16
CA ARG A 19 -19.29 -9.69 -21.77
C ARG A 19 -19.34 -8.73 -22.96
N VAL A 20 -18.61 -7.62 -22.89
CA VAL A 20 -18.46 -6.69 -24.03
C VAL A 20 -17.69 -7.35 -25.18
N GLU A 21 -16.59 -8.04 -24.90
CA GLU A 21 -15.81 -8.77 -25.92
C GLU A 21 -16.63 -9.88 -26.61
N ARG A 22 -17.55 -10.52 -25.88
CA ARG A 22 -18.48 -11.52 -26.44
C ARG A 22 -19.65 -10.92 -27.21
N GLY A 23 -19.79 -9.59 -27.23
CA GLY A 23 -20.93 -8.90 -27.85
C GLY A 23 -22.25 -8.99 -27.07
N GLU A 24 -22.21 -9.48 -25.83
CA GLU A 24 -23.37 -9.66 -24.94
C GLU A 24 -23.76 -8.37 -24.23
N LEU A 25 -22.87 -7.37 -24.21
CA LEU A 25 -23.05 -6.11 -23.50
C LEU A 25 -22.51 -4.95 -24.34
N ARG A 26 -23.29 -3.88 -24.50
CA ARG A 26 -22.81 -2.68 -25.19
C ARG A 26 -21.83 -1.90 -24.32
N VAL A 27 -20.95 -1.13 -24.96
CA VAL A 27 -19.93 -0.34 -24.25
C VAL A 27 -20.58 0.73 -23.35
N GLU A 28 -21.70 1.28 -23.77
CA GLU A 28 -22.50 2.25 -23.03
C GLU A 28 -23.03 1.66 -21.72
N ASP A 29 -23.57 0.44 -21.78
CA ASP A 29 -24.12 -0.27 -20.62
C ASP A 29 -23.00 -0.68 -19.67
N ALA A 30 -21.88 -1.18 -20.19
CA ALA A 30 -20.69 -1.48 -19.40
C ALA A 30 -20.14 -0.23 -18.69
N ALA A 31 -20.15 0.93 -19.38
CA ALA A 31 -19.73 2.19 -18.79
C ALA A 31 -20.63 2.59 -17.62
N ALA A 32 -21.95 2.44 -17.76
CA ALA A 32 -22.91 2.70 -16.70
C ALA A 32 -22.72 1.75 -15.51
N LEU A 33 -22.61 0.44 -15.75
CA LEU A 33 -22.41 -0.58 -14.71
C LEU A 33 -21.12 -0.36 -13.91
N LEU A 34 -20.05 0.05 -14.58
CA LEU A 34 -18.75 0.26 -13.94
C LEU A 34 -18.59 1.67 -13.34
N GLY A 35 -19.54 2.57 -13.54
CA GLY A 35 -19.41 3.98 -13.16
C GLY A 35 -18.27 4.70 -13.89
N LEU A 36 -17.98 4.30 -15.13
CA LEU A 36 -16.88 4.80 -15.94
C LEU A 36 -17.40 5.58 -17.16
N LYS A 37 -16.54 6.41 -17.75
CA LYS A 37 -16.81 7.00 -19.07
C LYS A 37 -16.44 6.00 -20.16
N ARG A 38 -17.13 6.03 -21.30
CA ARG A 38 -16.86 5.18 -22.48
C ARG A 38 -15.36 5.09 -22.84
N ARG A 39 -14.66 6.23 -22.89
CA ARG A 39 -13.22 6.28 -23.17
C ARG A 39 -12.37 5.46 -22.18
N GLN A 40 -12.80 5.34 -20.92
CA GLN A 40 -12.11 4.51 -19.93
C GLN A 40 -12.40 3.04 -20.17
N VAL A 41 -13.62 2.68 -20.57
CA VAL A 41 -13.97 1.31 -20.95
C VAL A 41 -13.13 0.85 -22.15
N PHE A 42 -13.03 1.66 -23.21
CA PHE A 42 -12.16 1.34 -24.36
C PHE A 42 -10.69 1.14 -23.94
N ARG A 43 -10.13 2.05 -23.13
CA ARG A 43 -8.76 1.88 -22.60
C ARG A 43 -8.57 0.60 -21.78
N LEU A 44 -9.62 0.12 -21.11
CA LEU A 44 -9.56 -1.14 -20.38
C LEU A 44 -9.69 -2.34 -21.31
N LEU A 45 -10.53 -2.26 -22.36
CA LEU A 45 -10.61 -3.29 -23.41
C LEU A 45 -9.26 -3.43 -24.13
N ASP A 46 -8.61 -2.32 -24.50
CA ASP A 46 -7.30 -2.34 -25.15
C ASP A 46 -6.23 -3.04 -24.28
N ARG A 47 -6.25 -2.77 -22.96
CA ARG A 47 -5.36 -3.46 -22.01
C ARG A 47 -5.72 -4.92 -21.83
N LEU A 48 -7.00 -5.24 -21.77
CA LEU A 48 -7.47 -6.62 -21.65
C LEU A 48 -7.04 -7.44 -22.87
N ARG A 49 -7.12 -6.88 -24.08
CA ARG A 49 -6.65 -7.53 -25.31
C ARG A 49 -5.14 -7.71 -25.36
N SER A 50 -4.39 -6.72 -24.86
CA SER A 50 -2.92 -6.73 -24.92
C SER A 50 -2.30 -7.60 -23.82
N ASP A 51 -2.79 -7.48 -22.60
CA ASP A 51 -2.16 -8.01 -21.38
C ASP A 51 -3.05 -9.07 -20.67
N GLY A 52 -4.21 -9.40 -21.23
CA GLY A 52 -5.19 -10.30 -20.60
C GLY A 52 -5.75 -9.73 -19.28
N ALA A 53 -6.17 -10.64 -18.39
CA ALA A 53 -6.67 -10.27 -17.05
C ALA A 53 -5.63 -9.47 -16.22
N ALA A 54 -4.34 -9.72 -16.45
CA ALA A 54 -3.26 -9.00 -15.76
C ALA A 54 -3.24 -7.50 -16.10
N GLY A 55 -3.67 -7.10 -17.30
CA GLY A 55 -3.77 -5.70 -17.72
C GLY A 55 -4.75 -4.85 -16.92
N LEU A 56 -5.70 -5.50 -16.25
CA LEU A 56 -6.72 -4.85 -15.41
C LEU A 56 -6.28 -4.68 -13.96
N ILE A 57 -5.21 -5.35 -13.54
CA ILE A 57 -4.63 -5.19 -12.21
C ILE A 57 -3.99 -3.81 -12.11
N SER A 58 -4.23 -3.11 -11.00
CA SER A 58 -3.58 -1.84 -10.72
C SER A 58 -2.05 -1.96 -10.82
N ARG A 59 -1.45 -1.22 -11.75
CA ARG A 59 0.01 -1.14 -11.91
C ARG A 59 0.73 -0.55 -10.68
N LYS A 60 0.00 0.04 -9.74
CA LYS A 60 0.53 0.50 -8.45
C LYS A 60 0.63 -0.63 -7.43
N ARG A 61 -0.07 -1.75 -7.63
CA ARG A 61 -0.04 -2.90 -6.72
C ARG A 61 1.39 -3.43 -6.64
N GLY A 62 1.87 -3.66 -5.41
CA GLY A 62 3.24 -4.10 -5.15
C GLY A 62 4.32 -3.04 -5.34
N ARG A 63 3.99 -1.85 -5.88
CA ARG A 63 4.97 -0.76 -6.02
C ARG A 63 4.98 0.13 -4.79
N PRO A 64 6.16 0.49 -4.26
CA PRO A 64 6.27 1.51 -3.23
C PRO A 64 5.68 2.84 -3.68
N SER A 65 5.19 3.64 -2.72
CA SER A 65 4.72 5.01 -3.00
C SER A 65 5.85 5.87 -3.57
N ASN A 66 5.53 6.70 -4.58
CA ASN A 66 6.48 7.70 -5.12
C ASN A 66 6.93 8.73 -4.08
N ARG A 67 6.18 8.89 -2.97
CA ARG A 67 6.53 9.77 -1.85
C ARG A 67 7.33 9.05 -0.75
N ARG A 68 7.63 7.77 -0.91
CA ARG A 68 8.39 7.00 0.08
C ARG A 68 9.82 7.53 0.10
N HIS A 69 10.37 7.74 1.30
CA HIS A 69 11.79 8.03 1.46
C HIS A 69 12.66 6.94 0.80
N SER A 70 13.84 7.32 0.33
CA SER A 70 14.81 6.40 -0.27
C SER A 70 15.16 5.26 0.70
N ALA A 71 15.54 4.11 0.15
CA ALA A 71 15.97 2.97 0.97
C ALA A 71 17.14 3.35 1.88
N ALA A 72 18.15 4.03 1.32
CA ALA A 72 19.32 4.52 2.06
C ALA A 72 18.95 5.43 3.24
N PHE A 73 18.03 6.39 3.07
CA PHE A 73 17.59 7.26 4.16
C PHE A 73 16.89 6.48 5.27
N ARG A 74 16.06 5.50 4.90
CA ARG A 74 15.35 4.65 5.87
C ARG A 74 16.32 3.76 6.64
N GLU A 75 17.30 3.18 5.96
CA GLU A 75 18.34 2.34 6.56
C GLU A 75 19.22 3.16 7.51
N GLN A 76 19.60 4.38 7.13
CA GLN A 76 20.31 5.32 8.00
C GLN A 76 19.53 5.59 9.29
N ILE A 77 18.24 5.93 9.20
CA ILE A 77 17.40 6.17 10.39
C ILE A 77 17.33 4.92 11.27
N VAL A 78 17.06 3.75 10.68
CA VAL A 78 16.95 2.51 11.45
C VAL A 78 18.27 2.14 12.11
N GLY A 79 19.41 2.37 11.45
CA GLY A 79 20.75 2.18 12.01
C GLY A 79 20.97 3.06 13.23
N LEU A 80 20.73 4.37 13.11
CA LEU A 80 20.86 5.31 14.23
C LEU A 80 19.98 4.96 15.42
N VAL A 81 18.71 4.59 15.17
CA VAL A 81 17.80 4.18 16.25
C VAL A 81 18.29 2.90 16.91
N ARG A 82 18.77 1.92 16.13
CA ARG A 82 19.28 0.66 16.67
C ARG A 82 20.54 0.85 17.50
N GLU A 83 21.43 1.74 17.09
CA GLU A 83 22.72 1.96 17.73
C GLU A 83 22.61 2.84 18.98
N HIS A 84 21.83 3.92 18.92
CA HIS A 84 21.82 4.94 19.95
C HIS A 84 20.51 5.04 20.75
N TYR A 85 19.38 4.55 20.22
CA TYR A 85 18.04 4.81 20.76
C TYR A 85 17.17 3.54 20.82
N HIS A 86 17.78 2.38 21.08
CA HIS A 86 17.12 1.07 21.00
C HIS A 86 16.01 0.87 22.04
N ASP A 87 16.08 1.58 23.16
CA ASP A 87 15.14 1.60 24.26
C ASP A 87 14.09 2.71 24.15
N PHE A 88 14.20 3.58 23.14
CA PHE A 88 13.34 4.75 23.00
C PHE A 88 12.04 4.43 22.25
N GLY A 89 10.97 5.12 22.65
CA GLY A 89 9.74 5.17 21.86
C GLY A 89 9.89 6.05 20.61
N PRO A 90 9.02 5.91 19.60
CA PRO A 90 9.08 6.69 18.36
C PRO A 90 9.06 8.21 18.57
N THR A 91 8.36 8.70 19.59
CA THR A 91 8.32 10.14 19.90
C THR A 91 9.68 10.64 20.36
N LEU A 92 10.27 9.99 21.37
CA LEU A 92 11.57 10.39 21.94
C LEU A 92 12.71 10.18 20.95
N ALA A 93 12.72 9.05 20.23
CA ALA A 93 13.70 8.80 19.18
C ALA A 93 13.65 9.89 18.09
N ARG A 94 12.46 10.40 17.74
CA ARG A 94 12.31 11.50 16.79
C ARG A 94 12.95 12.79 17.30
N GLU A 95 12.72 13.15 18.57
CA GLU A 95 13.30 14.36 19.16
C GLU A 95 14.84 14.32 19.08
N TYR A 96 15.44 13.19 19.44
CA TYR A 96 16.89 13.02 19.40
C TYR A 96 17.45 12.93 17.97
N LEU A 97 16.71 12.35 17.03
CA LEU A 97 17.08 12.38 15.61
C LEU A 97 17.12 13.81 15.05
N ILE A 98 16.19 14.67 15.47
CA ILE A 98 16.20 16.09 15.08
C ILE A 98 17.36 16.81 15.75
N GLU A 99 17.50 16.69 17.06
CA GLU A 99 18.48 17.46 17.84
C GLU A 99 19.93 17.06 17.58
N ARG A 100 20.24 15.76 17.52
CA ARG A 100 21.62 15.26 17.46
C ARG A 100 22.09 14.90 16.06
N HIS A 101 21.16 14.64 15.13
CA HIS A 101 21.48 14.19 13.78
C HIS A 101 20.91 15.10 12.68
N GLY A 102 20.10 16.11 13.03
CA GLY A 102 19.48 17.02 12.06
C GLY A 102 18.47 16.34 11.12
N ILE A 103 17.98 15.16 11.49
CA ILE A 103 17.09 14.36 10.64
C ILE A 103 15.65 14.65 11.01
N THR A 104 14.94 15.34 10.11
CA THR A 104 13.51 15.62 10.28
C THR A 104 12.68 14.53 9.62
N VAL A 105 11.97 13.75 10.45
CA VAL A 105 11.00 12.75 10.02
C VAL A 105 9.71 12.87 10.84
N SER A 106 8.56 12.55 10.25
CA SER A 106 7.30 12.52 11.00
C SER A 106 7.31 11.35 11.99
N CYS A 107 6.65 11.54 13.15
CA CYS A 107 6.57 10.50 14.18
C CYS A 107 5.96 9.19 13.64
N GLU A 108 4.91 9.29 12.82
CA GLU A 108 4.29 8.10 12.20
C GLU A 108 5.24 7.39 11.22
N THR A 109 6.03 8.13 10.44
CA THR A 109 7.02 7.50 9.54
C THR A 109 8.09 6.78 10.34
N LEU A 110 8.61 7.40 11.40
CA LEU A 110 9.61 6.76 12.27
C LEU A 110 9.03 5.52 12.95
N ARG A 111 7.81 5.60 13.48
CA ARG A 111 7.10 4.45 14.08
C ARG A 111 7.00 3.28 13.10
N GLN A 112 6.56 3.53 11.86
CA GLN A 112 6.46 2.50 10.82
C GLN A 112 7.83 1.89 10.47
N LEU A 113 8.89 2.70 10.41
CA LEU A 113 10.25 2.19 10.20
C LEU A 113 10.72 1.32 11.37
N MET A 114 10.49 1.74 12.61
CA MET A 114 10.82 0.96 13.80
C MET A 114 10.05 -0.36 13.86
N ILE A 115 8.76 -0.37 13.51
CA ILE A 115 7.94 -1.60 13.44
C ILE A 115 8.48 -2.55 12.37
N GLN A 116 8.74 -2.04 11.16
CA GLN A 116 9.29 -2.83 10.06
C GLN A 116 10.68 -3.41 10.41
N ALA A 117 11.47 -2.69 11.21
CA ALA A 117 12.78 -3.13 11.68
C ALA A 117 12.74 -4.00 12.95
N GLY A 118 11.55 -4.28 13.50
CA GLY A 118 11.39 -5.04 14.74
C GLY A 118 11.82 -4.31 16.02
N LEU A 119 12.13 -3.02 15.94
CA LEU A 119 12.57 -2.17 17.06
C LEU A 119 11.41 -1.68 17.93
N TRP A 120 10.19 -1.72 17.40
CA TRP A 120 9.00 -1.29 18.12
C TRP A 120 7.82 -2.20 17.82
N LYS A 121 6.97 -2.43 18.82
CA LYS A 121 5.73 -3.20 18.67
C LYS A 121 4.55 -2.25 18.56
N ASP A 122 3.67 -2.53 17.60
CA ASP A 122 2.40 -1.80 17.43
C ASP A 122 1.58 -1.86 18.73
N ARG A 123 0.79 -0.81 18.98
CA ARG A 123 -0.08 -0.70 20.14
C ARG A 123 -1.09 -1.87 20.17
N ASP A 124 -1.58 -2.33 19.02
CA ASP A 124 -2.50 -3.47 18.96
C ASP A 124 -1.81 -4.81 19.29
N ALA A 125 -0.49 -4.90 19.10
CA ALA A 125 0.31 -6.05 19.54
C ALA A 125 0.60 -6.03 21.05
N ARG A 126 0.39 -4.89 21.72
CA ARG A 126 0.46 -4.78 23.19
C ARG A 126 -0.91 -5.15 23.75
N ARG A 127 -1.17 -6.46 23.91
CA ARG A 127 -2.39 -6.93 24.60
C ARG A 127 -2.60 -6.09 25.87
N PRO A 128 -3.82 -5.57 26.12
CA PRO A 128 -4.09 -4.87 27.36
C PRO A 128 -3.74 -5.80 28.52
N ARG A 129 -3.07 -5.26 29.53
CA ARG A 129 -2.84 -6.02 30.77
C ARG A 129 -4.22 -6.46 31.28
N PRO A 130 -4.44 -7.74 31.61
CA PRO A 130 -5.68 -8.17 32.21
C PRO A 130 -5.98 -7.27 33.40
N TYR A 131 -7.15 -6.64 33.39
CA TYR A 131 -7.60 -5.81 34.51
C TYR A 131 -7.70 -6.71 35.74
N GLN A 132 -6.92 -6.43 36.77
CA GLN A 132 -7.03 -7.09 38.07
C GLN A 132 -7.94 -6.21 38.95
N PRO A 133 -9.16 -6.66 39.30
CA PRO A 133 -9.97 -5.99 40.31
C PRO A 133 -9.23 -6.03 41.66
N ARG A 134 -9.26 -4.90 42.38
CA ARG A 134 -8.74 -4.77 43.74
C ARG A 134 -9.71 -5.34 44.75
#